data_AF-A0AAD4P3C1-F1
#
_entry.id   AF-A0AAD4P3C1-F1
#
_cell.length_a   1.000
_cell.length_b   1.000
_cell.length_c   1.000
_cell.angle_alpha   90.00
_cell.angle_beta   90.00
_cell.angle_gamma   90.00
#
_symmetry.space_group_name_H-M   'P 1'
#
loop_
_entity.id
_entity.type
_entity.pdbx_description
1 polymer ?
#
loop_
_entity_poly.entity_id
_entity_poly.type
_entity_poly.pdbx_seq_one_letter_code
_entity_poly.pdbx_strand_id
1 'polypeptide(L)'
;MAALSLSSCTPIHNYQCRRKSILLPCSAVRPRINFGWIESVKFSYSEVKNGCGRKINVFGETEASEIDDDGNAVKDELFVQFFREAWPYFRAHRGSTFVVVISAEIDISLLHGLGIKFVLVPGTHIQIDRLLAERGSEPKYVGSFRITDSDSLSAALDAAGRIRIMIEAKLSPGPSLSGIYRHGDNDRWYDGVSVASGNFLAAKRKGVVEGIDYGATGEVKKIDVSRIRERLDQDCIVLLSNLGYSSSGSVLNCNTYEVATACALALGAEKLICIIDGPILDEYGRLIRFLTLQDADILIRKRAKQSETAANYVKAVDQEDIACAVYNDASDTLPSLNRKAFGQAKFQNGVGFDNGDGLWSGEQGFAVGSQERQSGLNCYLSELAAAAFVCRGGVQRVHLLDGTIGGVLLKELFQRDGVGTMVASDLYEGMRMATVADLDGIKQLLLPLEEAGTLIKRNEEELLKALESIIVVEREGQIIACGALYPFFDEKRGEVAAIAVSPECRGQGLGDKLLDYIEKKASSLGLQMLFLLTTRTADWFVRRGFCECSIECIPEERRRRINVSRKSKYYIKKLVPDRSGIRLNGAFT
;
A
#
# COMPACT_ATOMS: atom_id res chain seq x y z
N MET A 1 -77.35 1.44 -45.81
CA MET A 1 -77.40 2.75 -45.12
C MET A 1 -75.95 3.26 -45.14
N ALA A 2 -75.57 4.38 -45.77
CA ALA A 2 -76.19 5.71 -45.83
C ALA A 2 -76.21 6.38 -44.43
N ALA A 3 -75.77 7.63 -44.23
CA ALA A 3 -75.42 8.64 -45.23
C ALA A 3 -74.50 9.80 -44.70
N LEU A 4 -73.82 10.51 -45.63
CA LEU A 4 -73.47 11.96 -45.62
C LEU A 4 -72.51 12.54 -44.52
N SER A 5 -71.78 13.67 -44.69
CA SER A 5 -71.24 14.36 -45.89
C SER A 5 -70.35 15.58 -45.54
N LEU A 6 -69.34 15.87 -46.39
CA LEU A 6 -68.90 17.21 -46.90
C LEU A 6 -68.63 18.39 -45.91
N SER A 7 -67.40 18.92 -45.83
CA SER A 7 -66.88 20.14 -46.53
C SER A 7 -67.17 21.50 -45.81
N SER A 8 -66.38 22.59 -45.87
CA SER A 8 -65.02 22.91 -46.38
C SER A 8 -64.64 24.38 -46.00
N CYS A 9 -63.47 24.87 -46.48
CA CYS A 9 -63.07 26.28 -46.65
C CYS A 9 -62.45 27.10 -45.47
N THR A 10 -61.14 27.33 -45.60
CA THR A 10 -60.35 28.54 -45.20
C THR A 10 -60.46 29.61 -46.31
N PRO A 11 -59.77 30.79 -46.33
CA PRO A 11 -58.79 31.44 -45.40
C PRO A 11 -59.39 32.71 -44.71
N ILE A 12 -58.78 33.87 -44.34
CA ILE A 12 -57.61 34.71 -44.75
C ILE A 12 -56.96 35.41 -43.50
N HIS A 13 -55.77 36.00 -43.70
CA HIS A 13 -55.02 36.91 -42.82
C HIS A 13 -55.85 38.00 -42.09
N ASN A 14 -55.41 38.56 -40.95
CA ASN A 14 -54.06 38.63 -40.37
C ASN A 14 -54.11 38.43 -38.82
N TYR A 15 -53.11 38.66 -37.95
CA TYR A 15 -51.82 39.37 -38.04
C TYR A 15 -50.71 38.67 -37.19
N GLN A 16 -49.68 39.40 -36.74
CA GLN A 16 -48.49 38.83 -36.09
C GLN A 16 -48.74 38.34 -34.65
N CYS A 17 -48.31 37.10 -34.36
CA CYS A 17 -47.92 36.69 -33.00
C CYS A 17 -46.77 35.66 -33.08
N ARG A 18 -45.67 35.89 -32.35
CA ARG A 18 -44.47 35.03 -32.42
C ARG A 18 -44.65 33.76 -31.58
N ARG A 19 -44.87 32.61 -32.23
CA ARG A 19 -44.70 31.29 -31.60
C ARG A 19 -43.35 30.67 -31.98
N LYS A 20 -42.58 30.23 -30.97
CA LYS A 20 -41.59 29.16 -31.13
C LYS A 20 -42.25 27.85 -30.71
N SER A 21 -42.25 26.86 -31.59
CA SER A 21 -42.57 25.47 -31.27
C SER A 21 -41.40 24.60 -31.73
N ILE A 22 -40.66 24.04 -30.78
CA ILE A 22 -39.55 23.12 -31.04
C ILE A 22 -39.84 21.85 -30.23
N LEU A 23 -39.54 20.70 -30.83
CA LEU A 23 -39.87 19.38 -30.29
C LEU A 23 -39.12 19.09 -28.98
N LEU A 24 -39.76 18.31 -28.10
CA LEU A 24 -39.14 17.69 -26.94
C LEU A 24 -38.89 16.19 -27.23
N PRO A 25 -37.66 15.79 -27.58
CA PRO A 25 -37.24 14.40 -27.52
C PRO A 25 -36.70 14.04 -26.12
N CYS A 26 -36.94 12.82 -25.65
CA CYS A 26 -36.34 12.33 -24.40
C CYS A 26 -34.81 12.28 -24.52
N SER A 27 -34.12 12.95 -23.59
CA SER A 27 -32.65 12.97 -23.53
C SER A 27 -32.10 11.67 -22.97
N ALA A 28 -31.75 10.72 -23.84
CA ALA A 28 -30.93 9.57 -23.44
C ALA A 28 -29.56 10.05 -22.95
N VAL A 29 -29.24 9.77 -21.67
CA VAL A 29 -27.96 10.17 -21.06
C VAL A 29 -26.83 9.32 -21.61
N ARG A 30 -26.20 9.78 -22.70
CA ARG A 30 -24.96 9.21 -23.21
C ARG A 30 -23.78 9.65 -22.33
N PRO A 31 -23.01 8.74 -21.71
CA PRO A 31 -21.73 9.10 -21.10
C PRO A 31 -20.72 9.46 -22.20
N ARG A 32 -20.61 10.76 -22.54
CA ARG A 32 -19.53 11.28 -23.38
C ARG A 32 -18.23 11.31 -22.56
N ILE A 33 -17.45 10.23 -22.63
CA ILE A 33 -16.03 10.30 -22.28
C ILE A 33 -15.36 11.21 -23.31
N ASN A 34 -14.88 12.37 -22.84
CA ASN A 34 -14.41 13.44 -23.70
C ASN A 34 -12.90 13.29 -23.95
N PHE A 35 -12.51 12.83 -25.14
CA PHE A 35 -11.09 12.77 -25.55
C PHE A 35 -10.58 14.19 -25.81
N GLY A 36 -10.00 14.82 -24.78
CA GLY A 36 -9.53 16.21 -24.88
C GLY A 36 -9.12 16.84 -23.56
N TRP A 37 -8.26 16.18 -22.78
CA TRP A 37 -7.61 16.76 -21.61
C TRP A 37 -6.15 16.32 -21.53
N ILE A 38 -5.24 17.20 -21.94
CA ILE A 38 -3.87 17.22 -21.45
C ILE A 38 -3.89 18.23 -20.30
N GLU A 39 -3.97 17.75 -19.05
CA GLU A 39 -3.70 18.56 -17.87
C GLU A 39 -2.51 17.97 -17.11
N SER A 40 -1.48 18.79 -16.91
CA SER A 40 -0.26 18.44 -16.16
C SER A 40 -0.58 18.14 -14.70
N VAL A 41 0.19 17.23 -14.07
CA VAL A 41 -0.04 16.73 -12.72
C VAL A 41 0.10 17.85 -11.67
N LYS A 42 -1.03 18.42 -11.25
CA LYS A 42 -1.11 19.42 -10.18
C LYS A 42 -1.02 18.75 -8.81
N PHE A 43 0.18 18.75 -8.24
CA PHE A 43 0.37 18.42 -6.82
C PHE A 43 -0.30 19.49 -5.95
N SER A 44 -1.18 19.06 -5.04
CA SER A 44 -1.80 19.92 -4.02
C SER A 44 -1.23 19.54 -2.65
N TYR A 45 -0.65 20.53 -1.97
CA TYR A 45 -0.26 20.49 -0.57
C TYR A 45 -0.95 21.65 0.18
N SER A 46 -0.99 21.57 1.50
CA SER A 46 -1.66 22.54 2.38
C SER A 46 -1.07 23.95 2.29
N GLU A 47 -1.94 24.98 2.27
CA GLU A 47 -1.56 26.38 2.09
C GLU A 47 -0.61 26.92 3.18
N VAL A 48 0.61 27.30 2.80
CA VAL A 48 1.47 28.19 3.60
C VAL A 48 1.30 29.62 3.07
N LYS A 49 0.63 30.48 3.84
CA LYS A 49 0.40 31.88 3.48
C LYS A 49 1.58 32.77 3.85
N ASN A 50 2.55 32.88 2.94
CA ASN A 50 3.49 34.00 2.92
C ASN A 50 2.91 35.20 2.16
N GLY A 51 3.46 36.40 2.39
CA GLY A 51 2.79 37.69 2.21
C GLY A 51 2.47 38.18 0.79
N CYS A 52 2.61 37.36 -0.26
CA CYS A 52 2.23 37.73 -1.62
C CYS A 52 1.45 36.61 -2.33
N GLY A 53 0.23 36.91 -2.78
CA GLY A 53 -0.76 35.90 -3.19
C GLY A 53 -0.60 35.33 -4.60
N ARG A 54 0.55 34.74 -4.93
CA ARG A 54 0.78 33.97 -6.17
C ARG A 54 0.67 32.47 -5.92
N LYS A 55 0.02 31.74 -6.84
CA LYS A 55 -0.04 30.27 -6.87
C LYS A 55 1.04 29.75 -7.81
N ILE A 56 1.86 28.81 -7.35
CA ILE A 56 2.99 28.27 -8.11
C ILE A 56 2.88 26.74 -8.15
N ASN A 57 2.93 26.16 -9.35
CA ASN A 57 2.97 24.71 -9.56
C ASN A 57 4.42 24.23 -9.74
N VAL A 58 4.79 23.12 -9.10
CA VAL A 58 6.14 22.53 -9.18
C VAL A 58 6.33 21.66 -10.43
N PHE A 59 5.27 21.02 -10.93
CA PHE A 59 5.32 20.07 -12.06
C PHE A 59 4.46 20.52 -13.25
N GLY A 60 4.84 21.64 -13.85
CA GLY A 60 4.24 22.11 -15.09
C GLY A 60 5.19 23.04 -15.85
N GLU A 61 5.46 22.69 -17.10
CA GLU A 61 5.94 23.65 -18.08
C GLU A 61 4.85 24.71 -18.29
N THR A 62 5.24 25.98 -18.25
CA THR A 62 4.42 27.10 -18.71
C THR A 62 5.11 27.67 -19.94
N GLU A 63 4.36 27.95 -21.00
CA GLU A 63 4.92 28.57 -22.21
C GLU A 63 5.65 29.87 -21.87
N ALA A 64 6.77 30.12 -22.53
CA ALA A 64 7.73 31.14 -22.09
C ALA A 64 7.20 32.57 -22.25
N SER A 65 6.81 33.19 -21.13
CA SER A 65 6.48 34.62 -21.04
C SER A 65 7.07 35.25 -19.78
N GLU A 66 8.25 35.88 -19.95
CA GLU A 66 8.96 36.80 -19.04
C GLU A 66 9.35 36.27 -17.64
N ILE A 67 10.58 36.60 -17.21
CA ILE A 67 11.27 35.93 -16.10
C ILE A 67 11.10 36.72 -14.80
N ASP A 68 10.30 36.20 -13.88
CA ASP A 68 10.34 36.54 -12.44
C ASP A 68 11.27 35.53 -11.72
N ASP A 69 12.54 35.90 -11.54
CA ASP A 69 13.63 35.03 -11.05
C ASP A 69 13.33 34.40 -9.66
N ASP A 70 12.74 35.20 -8.77
CA ASP A 70 12.27 34.82 -7.42
C ASP A 70 11.25 33.66 -7.44
N GLY A 71 10.52 33.49 -8.55
CA GLY A 71 9.53 32.43 -8.73
C GLY A 71 10.11 31.04 -9.01
N ASN A 72 11.37 30.95 -9.48
CA ASN A 72 12.04 29.67 -9.68
C ASN A 72 12.75 29.20 -8.40
N ALA A 73 13.43 30.09 -7.67
CA ALA A 73 14.10 29.75 -6.41
C ALA A 73 13.16 29.05 -5.40
N VAL A 74 11.92 29.54 -5.28
CA VAL A 74 10.90 28.93 -4.41
C VAL A 74 10.41 27.57 -4.92
N LYS A 75 10.36 27.33 -6.25
CA LYS A 75 10.09 25.98 -6.80
C LYS A 75 11.25 25.04 -6.48
N ASP A 76 12.49 25.50 -6.65
CA ASP A 76 13.68 24.68 -6.46
C ASP A 76 13.87 24.30 -5.00
N GLU A 77 13.62 25.20 -4.03
CA GLU A 77 13.59 24.85 -2.61
C GLU A 77 12.51 23.81 -2.28
N LEU A 78 11.28 23.98 -2.79
CA LEU A 78 10.19 23.02 -2.59
C LEU A 78 10.48 21.66 -3.24
N PHE A 79 11.09 21.66 -4.42
CA PHE A 79 11.53 20.44 -5.12
C PHE A 79 12.66 19.74 -4.37
N VAL A 80 13.67 20.48 -3.89
CA VAL A 80 14.76 19.95 -3.06
C VAL A 80 14.24 19.42 -1.72
N GLN A 81 13.24 20.06 -1.10
CA GLN A 81 12.58 19.53 0.09
C GLN A 81 11.86 18.22 -0.21
N PHE A 82 10.98 18.18 -1.22
CA PHE A 82 10.27 16.96 -1.63
C PHE A 82 11.25 15.82 -1.96
N PHE A 83 12.33 16.11 -2.70
CA PHE A 83 13.32 15.12 -3.08
C PHE A 83 14.10 14.58 -1.87
N ARG A 84 14.38 15.42 -0.86
CA ARG A 84 14.98 14.99 0.43
C ARG A 84 14.03 14.14 1.26
N GLU A 85 12.74 14.49 1.29
CA GLU A 85 11.69 13.71 1.99
C GLU A 85 11.45 12.35 1.30
N ALA A 86 11.51 12.29 -0.04
CA ALA A 86 11.36 11.06 -0.82
C ALA A 86 12.63 10.19 -0.90
N TRP A 87 13.82 10.74 -0.64
CA TRP A 87 15.11 10.03 -0.78
C TRP A 87 15.22 8.70 0.00
N PRO A 88 14.70 8.55 1.24
CA PRO A 88 14.68 7.26 1.94
C PRO A 88 13.86 6.22 1.18
N TYR A 89 12.67 6.59 0.72
CA TYR A 89 11.74 5.74 -0.02
C TYR A 89 12.31 5.30 -1.38
N PHE A 90 12.99 6.20 -2.11
CA PHE A 90 13.72 5.85 -3.34
C PHE A 90 14.77 4.75 -3.11
N ARG A 91 15.48 4.76 -1.96
CA ARG A 91 16.41 3.67 -1.62
C ARG A 91 15.66 2.40 -1.19
N ALA A 92 14.61 2.54 -0.38
CA ALA A 92 13.85 1.44 0.19
C ALA A 92 13.05 0.61 -0.82
N HIS A 93 12.83 1.12 -2.04
CA HIS A 93 12.10 0.42 -3.11
C HIS A 93 13.00 0.00 -4.29
N ARG A 94 14.30 0.30 -4.24
CA ARG A 94 15.21 0.04 -5.36
C ARG A 94 15.54 -1.46 -5.48
N GLY A 95 15.23 -2.05 -6.62
CA GLY A 95 15.34 -3.49 -6.89
C GLY A 95 14.13 -4.30 -6.44
N SER A 96 13.20 -3.70 -5.69
CA SER A 96 11.96 -4.32 -5.24
C SER A 96 11.06 -4.68 -6.44
N THR A 97 10.39 -5.83 -6.36
CA THR A 97 9.42 -6.27 -7.37
C THR A 97 8.01 -5.98 -6.89
N PHE A 98 7.30 -5.11 -7.62
CA PHE A 98 5.91 -4.75 -7.37
C PHE A 98 5.00 -5.34 -8.46
N VAL A 99 3.88 -5.94 -8.04
CA VAL A 99 2.79 -6.32 -8.94
C VAL A 99 1.70 -5.27 -8.85
N VAL A 100 1.18 -4.77 -9.98
CA VAL A 100 0.21 -3.67 -10.00
C VAL A 100 -1.01 -4.03 -10.86
N VAL A 101 -2.20 -4.04 -10.26
CA VAL A 101 -3.48 -4.18 -10.98
C VAL A 101 -3.92 -2.79 -11.46
N ILE A 102 -3.83 -2.56 -12.78
CA ILE A 102 -4.08 -1.23 -13.37
C ILE A 102 -5.46 -1.15 -14.04
N SER A 103 -6.33 -0.31 -13.48
CA SER A 103 -7.63 0.06 -14.05
C SER A 103 -7.57 1.29 -14.96
N ALA A 104 -6.52 2.10 -14.82
CA ALA A 104 -6.31 3.38 -15.51
C ALA A 104 -4.80 3.65 -15.76
N GLU A 105 -4.50 4.81 -16.32
CA GLU A 105 -3.14 5.26 -16.67
C GLU A 105 -2.41 5.82 -15.45
N ILE A 106 -1.12 5.47 -15.30
CA ILE A 106 -0.23 5.98 -14.24
C ILE A 106 1.18 6.19 -14.81
N ASP A 107 1.88 7.21 -14.33
CA ASP A 107 3.28 7.56 -14.61
C ASP A 107 4.31 6.54 -14.04
N ILE A 108 4.18 5.27 -14.43
CA ILE A 108 5.03 4.16 -13.98
C ILE A 108 6.47 4.31 -14.51
N SER A 109 6.66 5.02 -15.63
CA SER A 109 7.95 5.27 -16.26
C SER A 109 8.98 5.91 -15.31
N LEU A 110 8.54 6.85 -14.46
CA LEU A 110 9.39 7.51 -13.46
C LEU A 110 9.80 6.54 -12.35
N LEU A 111 8.85 5.75 -11.84
CA LEU A 111 9.08 4.75 -10.80
C LEU A 111 10.03 3.64 -11.27
N HIS A 112 9.91 3.24 -12.53
CA HIS A 112 10.80 2.25 -13.12
C HIS A 112 12.23 2.80 -13.28
N GLY A 113 12.38 4.07 -13.70
CA GLY A 113 13.68 4.75 -13.76
C GLY A 113 14.39 4.91 -12.41
N LEU A 114 13.66 4.86 -11.29
CA LEU A 114 14.22 4.80 -9.94
C LEU A 114 14.77 3.41 -9.56
N GLY A 115 14.55 2.39 -10.41
CA GLY A 115 15.02 1.02 -10.25
C GLY A 115 13.98 0.07 -9.64
N ILE A 116 12.69 0.37 -9.73
CA ILE A 116 11.60 -0.51 -9.28
C ILE A 116 11.23 -1.48 -10.41
N LYS A 117 11.13 -2.78 -10.09
CA LYS A 117 10.77 -3.84 -11.03
C LYS A 117 9.25 -4.03 -11.06
N PHE A 118 8.62 -3.85 -12.22
CA PHE A 118 7.16 -3.84 -12.35
C PHE A 118 6.60 -5.02 -13.16
N VAL A 119 5.59 -5.68 -12.59
CA VAL A 119 4.66 -6.54 -13.33
C VAL A 119 3.28 -5.92 -13.29
N LEU A 120 2.77 -5.50 -14.45
CA LEU A 120 1.49 -4.82 -14.58
C LEU A 120 0.43 -5.79 -15.08
N VAL A 121 -0.73 -5.81 -14.41
CA VAL A 121 -1.86 -6.70 -14.72
C VAL A 121 -3.07 -5.83 -15.09
N PRO A 122 -3.38 -5.65 -16.39
CA PRO A 122 -4.43 -4.72 -16.78
C PRO A 122 -5.84 -5.21 -16.46
N GLY A 123 -6.65 -4.34 -15.87
CA GLY A 123 -8.09 -4.53 -15.71
C GLY A 123 -8.79 -4.41 -17.05
N THR A 124 -9.26 -5.54 -17.58
CA THR A 124 -9.94 -5.63 -18.89
C THR A 124 -11.46 -5.76 -18.81
N HIS A 125 -12.01 -6.07 -17.62
CA HIS A 125 -13.41 -6.40 -17.41
C HIS A 125 -14.40 -5.34 -17.92
N ILE A 126 -14.17 -4.05 -17.60
CA ILE A 126 -15.01 -2.92 -18.03
C ILE A 126 -15.03 -2.80 -19.57
N GLN A 127 -13.89 -3.01 -20.21
CA GLN A 127 -13.73 -2.90 -21.66
C GLN A 127 -14.36 -4.10 -22.38
N ILE A 128 -14.37 -5.28 -21.76
CA ILE A 128 -15.09 -6.46 -22.25
C ILE A 128 -16.61 -6.24 -22.15
N ASP A 129 -17.11 -5.77 -21.01
CA ASP A 129 -18.54 -5.44 -20.83
C ASP A 129 -19.00 -4.40 -21.85
N ARG A 130 -18.17 -3.38 -22.09
CA ARG A 130 -18.40 -2.37 -23.10
C ARG A 130 -18.40 -2.93 -24.53
N LEU A 131 -17.43 -3.76 -24.89
CA LEU A 131 -17.36 -4.37 -26.24
C LEU A 131 -18.52 -5.34 -26.50
N LEU A 132 -19.02 -6.03 -25.46
CA LEU A 132 -20.23 -6.86 -25.54
C LEU A 132 -21.47 -5.98 -25.77
N ALA A 133 -21.65 -4.91 -24.99
CA ALA A 133 -22.75 -3.96 -25.18
C ALA A 133 -22.70 -3.27 -26.56
N GLU A 134 -21.52 -2.92 -27.08
CA GLU A 134 -21.32 -2.38 -28.42
C GLU A 134 -21.63 -3.42 -29.55
N ARG A 135 -21.67 -4.72 -29.22
CA ARG A 135 -22.09 -5.83 -30.12
C ARG A 135 -23.56 -6.23 -29.96
N GLY A 136 -24.27 -5.70 -28.97
CA GLY A 136 -25.63 -6.13 -28.61
C GLY A 136 -25.71 -7.42 -27.78
N SER A 137 -24.61 -7.82 -27.15
CA SER A 137 -24.51 -8.98 -26.25
C SER A 137 -24.52 -8.52 -24.79
N GLU A 138 -25.24 -9.21 -23.91
CA GLU A 138 -25.24 -8.92 -22.47
C GLU A 138 -24.15 -9.71 -21.72
N PRO A 139 -23.39 -9.09 -20.82
CA PRO A 139 -22.33 -9.77 -20.05
C PRO A 139 -22.91 -10.64 -18.94
N LYS A 140 -22.56 -11.93 -18.96
CA LYS A 140 -23.04 -12.96 -18.01
C LYS A 140 -22.00 -13.20 -16.91
N TYR A 141 -22.44 -13.18 -15.66
CA TYR A 141 -21.61 -13.39 -14.47
C TYR A 141 -22.27 -14.39 -13.50
N VAL A 142 -21.44 -15.16 -12.79
CA VAL A 142 -21.83 -16.05 -11.68
C VAL A 142 -20.71 -16.01 -10.64
N GLY A 143 -21.02 -15.49 -9.45
CA GLY A 143 -20.05 -15.23 -8.38
C GLY A 143 -18.86 -14.40 -8.88
N SER A 144 -17.64 -14.83 -8.57
CA SER A 144 -16.41 -14.13 -8.99
C SER A 144 -16.05 -14.25 -10.48
N PHE A 145 -16.84 -14.95 -11.30
CA PHE A 145 -16.45 -15.33 -12.67
C PHE A 145 -17.46 -14.84 -13.73
N ARG A 146 -16.92 -14.34 -14.85
CA ARG A 146 -17.68 -14.19 -16.11
C ARG A 146 -17.95 -15.57 -16.70
N ILE A 147 -19.11 -15.79 -17.32
CA ILE A 147 -19.31 -16.91 -18.28
C ILE A 147 -18.77 -16.45 -19.62
N THR A 148 -17.71 -17.09 -20.12
CA THR A 148 -17.07 -16.65 -21.38
C THR A 148 -17.52 -17.54 -22.54
N ASP A 149 -18.65 -17.15 -23.15
CA ASP A 149 -19.08 -17.68 -24.45
C ASP A 149 -18.21 -17.17 -25.61
N SER A 150 -18.51 -17.58 -26.86
CA SER A 150 -17.68 -17.25 -28.03
C SER A 150 -17.55 -15.74 -28.26
N ASP A 151 -18.63 -14.99 -28.09
CA ASP A 151 -18.65 -13.54 -28.29
C ASP A 151 -17.91 -12.82 -27.15
N SER A 152 -18.08 -13.32 -25.91
CA SER A 152 -17.30 -12.87 -24.74
C SER A 152 -15.80 -13.15 -24.88
N LEU A 153 -15.42 -14.28 -25.50
CA LEU A 153 -14.01 -14.59 -25.77
C LEU A 153 -13.43 -13.66 -26.83
N SER A 154 -14.16 -13.36 -27.91
CA SER A 154 -13.75 -12.37 -28.90
C SER A 154 -13.62 -10.97 -28.28
N ALA A 155 -14.58 -10.55 -27.45
CA ALA A 155 -14.48 -9.28 -26.72
C ALA A 155 -13.29 -9.26 -25.74
N ALA A 156 -12.96 -10.38 -25.10
CA ALA A 156 -11.77 -10.51 -24.24
C ALA A 156 -10.45 -10.42 -25.01
N LEU A 157 -10.35 -11.05 -26.18
CA LEU A 157 -9.21 -10.95 -27.08
C LEU A 157 -8.99 -9.49 -27.53
N ASP A 158 -10.04 -8.83 -28.01
CA ASP A 158 -9.98 -7.46 -28.53
C ASP A 158 -9.70 -6.42 -27.42
N ALA A 159 -10.29 -6.60 -26.23
CA ALA A 159 -10.00 -5.76 -25.07
C ALA A 159 -8.55 -5.89 -24.62
N ALA A 160 -8.06 -7.12 -24.39
CA ALA A 160 -6.70 -7.36 -23.92
C ALA A 160 -5.66 -6.91 -24.94
N GLY A 161 -5.87 -7.19 -26.24
CA GLY A 161 -5.00 -6.74 -27.31
C GLY A 161 -4.92 -5.21 -27.42
N ARG A 162 -6.07 -4.52 -27.39
CA ARG A 162 -6.11 -3.05 -27.42
C ARG A 162 -5.44 -2.44 -26.19
N ILE A 163 -5.74 -2.94 -24.98
CA ILE A 163 -5.18 -2.39 -23.74
C ILE A 163 -3.67 -2.57 -23.69
N ARG A 164 -3.15 -3.75 -24.07
CA ARG A 164 -1.71 -4.01 -24.21
C ARG A 164 -1.03 -2.99 -25.11
N ILE A 165 -1.52 -2.83 -26.35
CA ILE A 165 -0.93 -1.89 -27.34
C ILE A 165 -0.98 -0.44 -26.81
N MET A 166 -2.07 -0.04 -26.15
CA MET A 166 -2.19 1.29 -25.56
C MET A 166 -1.21 1.55 -24.40
N ILE A 167 -0.82 0.52 -23.64
CA ILE A 167 0.18 0.63 -22.56
C ILE A 167 1.60 0.65 -23.16
N GLU A 168 1.91 -0.27 -24.08
CA GLU A 168 3.19 -0.32 -24.80
C GLU A 168 3.48 1.04 -25.48
N ALA A 169 2.49 1.63 -26.16
CA ALA A 169 2.60 2.94 -26.81
C ALA A 169 2.78 4.13 -25.84
N LYS A 170 2.36 4.01 -24.57
CA LYS A 170 2.47 5.07 -23.55
C LYS A 170 3.74 5.00 -22.71
N LEU A 171 4.34 3.82 -22.58
CA LEU A 171 5.64 3.64 -21.93
C LEU A 171 6.80 3.90 -22.91
N SER A 172 6.61 3.67 -24.21
CA SER A 172 7.62 3.89 -25.26
C SER A 172 8.32 5.28 -25.26
N PRO A 173 7.66 6.42 -24.96
CA PRO A 173 8.33 7.71 -24.89
C PRO A 173 9.33 7.88 -23.73
N GLY A 174 9.32 6.96 -22.76
CA GLY A 174 10.07 7.10 -21.51
C GLY A 174 9.46 8.15 -20.55
N PRO A 175 10.08 8.36 -19.37
CA PRO A 175 9.77 9.51 -18.54
C PRO A 175 10.37 10.78 -19.17
N SER A 176 9.63 11.89 -19.20
CA SER A 176 10.07 13.17 -19.75
C SER A 176 11.06 13.91 -18.82
N LEU A 177 12.19 13.27 -18.51
CA LEU A 177 13.28 13.81 -17.67
C LEU A 177 14.36 14.47 -18.55
N SER A 178 14.02 15.63 -19.11
CA SER A 178 14.90 16.52 -19.86
C SER A 178 16.01 17.13 -18.98
N GLY A 179 16.98 16.31 -18.57
CA GLY A 179 18.14 16.78 -17.81
C GLY A 179 19.16 15.72 -17.39
N ILE A 180 18.74 14.48 -17.12
CA ILE A 180 19.66 13.41 -16.64
C ILE A 180 20.31 12.67 -17.83
N TYR A 181 21.04 13.43 -18.66
CA TYR A 181 21.90 12.83 -19.68
C TYR A 181 23.06 12.08 -19.03
N ARG A 182 23.10 10.76 -19.20
CA ARG A 182 24.30 9.96 -18.92
C ARG A 182 25.37 10.28 -19.97
N HIS A 183 26.27 11.22 -19.65
CA HIS A 183 27.46 11.45 -20.46
C HIS A 183 28.31 10.18 -20.53
N GLY A 184 28.29 9.47 -21.66
CA GLY A 184 29.07 8.25 -21.87
C GLY A 184 28.76 7.56 -23.20
N ASP A 185 27.63 6.85 -23.24
CA ASP A 185 27.33 5.88 -24.31
C ASP A 185 26.49 6.49 -25.45
N ASN A 186 27.08 6.55 -26.66
CA ASN A 186 26.40 6.95 -27.90
C ASN A 186 25.62 5.79 -28.56
N ASP A 187 25.71 4.57 -28.02
CA ASP A 187 25.13 3.36 -28.59
C ASP A 187 23.81 2.97 -27.91
N ARG A 188 22.67 3.47 -28.41
CA ARG A 188 21.45 2.67 -28.71
C ARG A 188 20.27 3.47 -29.24
N TRP A 189 19.32 2.73 -29.82
CA TRP A 189 17.96 3.21 -30.07
C TRP A 189 17.27 3.56 -28.74
N TYR A 190 16.53 4.67 -28.70
CA TYR A 190 15.60 5.10 -27.65
C TYR A 190 15.91 4.62 -26.21
N ASP A 191 16.45 5.51 -25.37
CA ASP A 191 16.55 5.35 -23.90
C ASP A 191 15.16 5.48 -23.22
N GLY A 192 14.20 4.70 -23.73
CA GLY A 192 12.81 4.62 -23.30
C GLY A 192 12.53 3.33 -22.53
N VAL A 193 11.36 3.26 -21.90
CA VAL A 193 11.01 2.11 -21.04
C VAL A 193 10.77 0.87 -21.88
N SER A 194 11.57 -0.17 -21.66
CA SER A 194 11.39 -1.47 -22.30
C SER A 194 10.17 -2.20 -21.71
N VAL A 195 9.31 -2.74 -22.57
CA VAL A 195 8.06 -3.41 -22.18
C VAL A 195 8.02 -4.81 -22.79
N ALA A 196 7.89 -5.82 -21.94
CA ALA A 196 7.84 -7.23 -22.32
C ALA A 196 6.47 -7.84 -22.01
N SER A 197 5.95 -8.66 -22.92
CA SER A 197 4.70 -9.41 -22.73
C SER A 197 4.78 -10.77 -23.43
N GLY A 198 4.04 -11.76 -22.95
CA GLY A 198 4.19 -13.14 -23.43
C GLY A 198 3.25 -14.15 -22.77
N ASN A 199 3.48 -15.43 -23.07
CA ASN A 199 2.71 -16.57 -22.58
C ASN A 199 3.11 -17.01 -21.16
N PHE A 200 3.20 -16.04 -20.24
CA PHE A 200 3.60 -16.28 -18.85
C PHE A 200 2.51 -16.94 -17.98
N LEU A 201 1.24 -16.96 -18.44
CA LEU A 201 0.09 -17.49 -17.72
C LEU A 201 -0.40 -18.81 -18.35
N ALA A 202 -0.23 -19.91 -17.61
CA ALA A 202 -0.88 -21.18 -17.91
C ALA A 202 -2.21 -21.28 -17.15
N ALA A 203 -3.27 -21.70 -17.83
CA ALA A 203 -4.62 -21.77 -17.30
C ALA A 203 -5.29 -23.13 -17.59
N LYS A 204 -6.26 -23.50 -16.74
CA LYS A 204 -7.22 -24.60 -17.00
C LYS A 204 -8.61 -24.01 -17.26
N ARG A 205 -9.48 -24.71 -17.99
CA ARG A 205 -10.90 -24.33 -18.09
C ARG A 205 -11.55 -24.50 -16.71
N LYS A 206 -12.45 -23.58 -16.34
CA LYS A 206 -13.34 -23.77 -15.18
C LYS A 206 -14.34 -24.91 -15.42
N GLY A 207 -14.75 -25.12 -16.67
CA GLY A 207 -15.64 -26.22 -17.07
C GLY A 207 -17.09 -25.98 -16.66
N VAL A 208 -17.78 -27.05 -16.31
CA VAL A 208 -19.16 -27.03 -15.81
C VAL A 208 -19.13 -27.17 -14.28
N VAL A 209 -19.63 -26.18 -13.56
CA VAL A 209 -19.69 -26.17 -12.09
C VAL A 209 -21.13 -25.88 -11.67
N GLU A 210 -21.68 -26.67 -10.75
CA GLU A 210 -23.09 -26.59 -10.30
C GLU A 210 -24.13 -26.59 -11.46
N GLY A 211 -23.79 -27.25 -12.58
CA GLY A 211 -24.62 -27.31 -13.79
C GLY A 211 -24.48 -26.12 -14.74
N ILE A 212 -23.66 -25.13 -14.40
CA ILE A 212 -23.39 -23.93 -15.20
C ILE A 212 -22.11 -24.15 -16.01
N ASP A 213 -22.20 -24.10 -17.35
CA ASP A 213 -21.04 -24.10 -18.23
C ASP A 213 -20.43 -22.69 -18.33
N TYR A 214 -19.16 -22.56 -17.95
CA TYR A 214 -18.41 -21.31 -18.03
C TYR A 214 -17.65 -21.15 -19.36
N GLY A 215 -17.69 -22.15 -20.25
CA GLY A 215 -17.16 -22.08 -21.62
C GLY A 215 -15.64 -21.88 -21.69
N ALA A 216 -15.22 -20.71 -22.13
CA ALA A 216 -13.82 -20.30 -22.26
C ALA A 216 -13.26 -19.55 -21.04
N THR A 217 -13.96 -19.52 -19.91
CA THR A 217 -13.42 -18.97 -18.66
C THR A 217 -12.32 -19.87 -18.12
N GLY A 218 -11.20 -19.26 -17.77
CA GLY A 218 -10.03 -19.92 -17.21
C GLY A 218 -9.90 -19.71 -15.70
N GLU A 219 -9.24 -20.67 -15.06
CA GLU A 219 -8.65 -20.53 -13.74
C GLU A 219 -7.12 -20.64 -13.87
N VAL A 220 -6.39 -19.88 -13.06
CA VAL A 220 -4.92 -19.85 -13.06
C VAL A 220 -4.39 -21.23 -12.65
N LYS A 221 -3.52 -21.81 -13.48
CA LYS A 221 -2.85 -23.09 -13.19
C LYS A 221 -1.38 -22.90 -12.80
N LYS A 222 -0.67 -21.97 -13.44
CA LYS A 222 0.73 -21.64 -13.14
C LYS A 222 1.16 -20.30 -13.75
N ILE A 223 2.06 -19.61 -13.08
CA ILE A 223 2.80 -18.44 -13.58
C ILE A 223 4.24 -18.85 -13.93
N ASP A 224 4.76 -18.44 -15.10
CA ASP A 224 6.16 -18.64 -15.51
C ASP A 224 7.09 -17.61 -14.85
N VAL A 225 7.30 -17.80 -13.55
CA VAL A 225 8.17 -16.97 -12.70
C VAL A 225 9.60 -16.85 -13.27
N SER A 226 10.11 -17.88 -13.94
CA SER A 226 11.46 -17.88 -14.50
C SER A 226 11.58 -16.88 -15.65
N ARG A 227 10.67 -16.95 -16.63
CA ARG A 227 10.67 -16.00 -17.75
C ARG A 227 10.27 -14.59 -17.36
N ILE A 228 9.43 -14.41 -16.33
CA ILE A 228 9.11 -13.07 -15.80
C ILE A 228 10.37 -12.46 -15.18
N ARG A 229 11.07 -13.17 -14.27
CA ARG A 229 12.31 -12.67 -13.66
C ARG A 229 13.38 -12.36 -14.70
N GLU A 230 13.56 -13.22 -15.72
CA GLU A 230 14.47 -12.98 -16.83
C GLU A 230 14.23 -11.64 -17.57
N ARG A 231 12.98 -11.16 -17.64
CA ARG A 231 12.64 -9.83 -18.19
C ARG A 231 12.86 -8.71 -17.17
N LEU A 232 12.46 -8.92 -15.92
CA LEU A 232 12.66 -7.95 -14.83
C LEU A 232 14.14 -7.71 -14.51
N ASP A 233 15.01 -8.70 -14.75
CA ASP A 233 16.47 -8.62 -14.62
C ASP A 233 17.16 -8.04 -15.87
N GLN A 234 16.39 -7.80 -16.94
CA GLN A 234 16.80 -7.08 -18.15
C GLN A 234 16.19 -5.66 -18.19
N ASP A 235 15.84 -5.11 -17.03
CA ASP A 235 15.19 -3.80 -16.84
C ASP A 235 13.99 -3.58 -17.79
N CYS A 236 13.15 -4.59 -17.94
CA CYS A 236 11.88 -4.50 -18.67
C CYS A 236 10.69 -4.49 -17.70
N ILE A 237 9.69 -3.65 -17.97
CA ILE A 237 8.35 -3.77 -17.36
C ILE A 237 7.64 -4.96 -18.00
N VAL A 238 7.05 -5.84 -17.19
CA VAL A 238 6.31 -7.01 -17.68
C VAL A 238 4.81 -6.73 -17.69
N LEU A 239 4.15 -6.84 -18.85
CA LEU A 239 2.68 -6.85 -18.95
C LEU A 239 2.16 -8.29 -18.91
N LEU A 240 1.36 -8.59 -17.89
CA LEU A 240 0.69 -9.88 -17.71
C LEU A 240 -0.80 -9.74 -18.03
N SER A 241 -1.24 -10.40 -19.11
CA SER A 241 -2.64 -10.38 -19.54
C SER A 241 -3.54 -11.27 -18.66
N ASN A 242 -4.83 -10.94 -18.60
CA ASN A 242 -5.88 -11.84 -18.07
C ASN A 242 -6.14 -13.07 -18.97
N LEU A 243 -5.55 -13.10 -20.19
CA LEU A 243 -5.65 -14.22 -21.11
C LEU A 243 -4.60 -15.29 -20.79
N GLY A 244 -5.07 -16.45 -20.34
CA GLY A 244 -4.25 -17.63 -20.06
C GLY A 244 -4.33 -18.68 -21.16
N TYR A 245 -3.34 -19.56 -21.21
CA TYR A 245 -3.23 -20.60 -22.26
C TYR A 245 -3.38 -21.99 -21.65
N SER A 246 -4.21 -22.84 -22.26
CA SER A 246 -4.31 -24.26 -21.92
C SER A 246 -3.16 -25.08 -22.52
N SER A 247 -2.97 -26.31 -22.02
CA SER A 247 -2.07 -27.30 -22.64
C SER A 247 -2.50 -27.75 -24.05
N SER A 248 -3.71 -27.41 -24.49
CA SER A 248 -4.22 -27.60 -25.85
C SER A 248 -4.07 -26.36 -26.74
N GLY A 249 -3.36 -25.32 -26.28
CA GLY A 249 -3.18 -24.05 -27.00
C GLY A 249 -4.44 -23.18 -27.07
N SER A 250 -5.50 -23.51 -26.33
CA SER A 250 -6.72 -22.70 -26.27
C SER A 250 -6.51 -21.49 -25.37
N VAL A 251 -6.92 -20.31 -25.82
CA VAL A 251 -6.97 -19.09 -24.99
C VAL A 251 -8.18 -19.16 -24.06
N LEU A 252 -7.96 -18.77 -22.80
CA LEU A 252 -8.96 -18.74 -21.74
C LEU A 252 -8.97 -17.38 -21.03
N ASN A 253 -10.17 -16.87 -20.75
CA ASN A 253 -10.36 -15.59 -20.05
C ASN A 253 -10.34 -15.84 -18.54
N CYS A 254 -9.26 -15.45 -17.85
CA CYS A 254 -9.09 -15.61 -16.41
C CYS A 254 -9.49 -14.32 -15.66
N ASN A 255 -9.73 -14.40 -14.35
CA ASN A 255 -10.05 -13.22 -13.55
C ASN A 255 -8.79 -12.34 -13.32
N THR A 256 -8.85 -11.02 -13.54
CA THR A 256 -7.68 -10.14 -13.41
C THR A 256 -7.03 -10.20 -12.01
N TYR A 257 -7.84 -10.23 -10.95
CA TYR A 257 -7.34 -10.31 -9.58
C TYR A 257 -6.75 -11.68 -9.28
N GLU A 258 -7.35 -12.75 -9.80
CA GLU A 258 -6.79 -14.11 -9.68
C GLU A 258 -5.39 -14.18 -10.31
N VAL A 259 -5.23 -13.63 -11.52
CA VAL A 259 -3.94 -13.55 -12.21
C VAL A 259 -2.92 -12.71 -11.45
N ALA A 260 -3.33 -11.56 -10.91
CA ALA A 260 -2.42 -10.66 -10.17
C ALA A 260 -1.99 -11.22 -8.81
N THR A 261 -2.93 -11.78 -8.05
CA THR A 261 -2.67 -12.38 -6.73
C THR A 261 -1.78 -13.61 -6.87
N ALA A 262 -2.08 -14.51 -7.82
CA ALA A 262 -1.20 -15.65 -8.14
C ALA A 262 0.20 -15.21 -8.58
N CYS A 263 0.31 -14.14 -9.38
CA CYS A 263 1.60 -13.62 -9.82
C CYS A 263 2.41 -13.03 -8.66
N ALA A 264 1.78 -12.26 -7.77
CA ALA A 264 2.44 -11.68 -6.60
C ALA A 264 2.97 -12.75 -5.64
N LEU A 265 2.16 -13.78 -5.38
CA LEU A 265 2.55 -14.94 -4.56
C LEU A 265 3.69 -15.74 -5.22
N ALA A 266 3.54 -16.13 -6.49
CA ALA A 266 4.53 -16.96 -7.18
C ALA A 266 5.88 -16.24 -7.39
N LEU A 267 5.88 -14.91 -7.54
CA LEU A 267 7.11 -14.11 -7.62
C LEU A 267 7.78 -13.92 -6.25
N GLY A 268 7.04 -14.03 -5.14
CA GLY A 268 7.46 -13.49 -3.85
C GLY A 268 7.61 -11.96 -3.92
N ALA A 269 6.61 -11.28 -4.49
CA ALA A 269 6.62 -9.83 -4.65
C ALA A 269 6.66 -9.11 -3.29
N GLU A 270 7.35 -7.97 -3.24
CA GLU A 270 7.42 -7.19 -1.99
C GLU A 270 6.09 -6.48 -1.72
N LYS A 271 5.48 -5.95 -2.79
CA LYS A 271 4.19 -5.26 -2.76
C LYS A 271 3.28 -5.73 -3.89
N LEU A 272 2.00 -5.95 -3.56
CA LEU A 272 0.90 -5.92 -4.53
C LEU A 272 0.20 -4.56 -4.40
N ILE A 273 -0.18 -3.94 -5.52
CA ILE A 273 -0.85 -2.64 -5.55
C ILE A 273 -2.09 -2.77 -6.43
N CYS A 274 -3.27 -2.52 -5.87
CA CYS A 274 -4.53 -2.61 -6.61
C CYS A 274 -5.18 -1.24 -6.73
N ILE A 275 -5.46 -0.80 -7.97
CA ILE A 275 -6.30 0.36 -8.21
C ILE A 275 -7.76 -0.05 -8.01
N ILE A 276 -8.43 0.61 -7.06
CA ILE A 276 -9.84 0.43 -6.73
C ILE A 276 -10.64 1.72 -6.97
N ASP A 277 -11.95 1.59 -7.06
CA ASP A 277 -12.88 2.69 -7.30
C ASP A 277 -13.38 3.25 -5.95
N GLY A 278 -12.63 4.21 -5.38
CA GLY A 278 -12.94 4.86 -4.09
C GLY A 278 -12.13 4.36 -2.87
N PRO A 279 -12.14 5.10 -1.75
CA PRO A 279 -11.35 4.79 -0.54
C PRO A 279 -12.03 3.79 0.41
N ILE A 280 -11.25 3.10 1.24
CA ILE A 280 -11.77 2.24 2.32
C ILE A 280 -12.00 3.06 3.59
N LEU A 281 -13.23 3.04 4.10
CA LEU A 281 -13.67 3.89 5.21
C LEU A 281 -14.02 3.08 6.48
N ASP A 282 -13.73 3.71 7.62
CA ASP A 282 -14.19 3.27 8.94
C ASP A 282 -15.69 3.55 9.16
N GLU A 283 -16.22 3.16 10.32
CA GLU A 283 -17.64 3.28 10.65
C GLU A 283 -18.09 4.74 10.92
N TYR A 284 -17.14 5.68 10.85
CA TYR A 284 -17.31 7.12 11.01
C TYR A 284 -17.00 7.88 9.70
N GLY A 285 -16.78 7.18 8.58
CA GLY A 285 -16.50 7.76 7.27
C GLY A 285 -15.07 8.26 7.05
N ARG A 286 -14.11 7.83 7.87
CA ARG A 286 -12.69 8.24 7.78
C ARG A 286 -11.86 7.20 7.04
N LEU A 287 -10.92 7.65 6.21
CA LEU A 287 -9.97 6.77 5.51
C LEU A 287 -9.19 5.89 6.50
N ILE A 288 -9.26 4.57 6.30
CA ILE A 288 -8.39 3.62 6.99
C ILE A 288 -7.06 3.59 6.22
N ARG A 289 -6.03 4.26 6.73
CA ARG A 289 -4.70 4.29 6.09
C ARG A 289 -3.94 2.97 6.20
N PHE A 290 -4.12 2.27 7.32
CA PHE A 290 -3.38 1.06 7.65
C PHE A 290 -4.29 0.02 8.33
N LEU A 291 -4.08 -1.25 7.98
CA LEU A 291 -4.63 -2.42 8.65
C LEU A 291 -3.51 -3.43 8.87
N THR A 292 -3.38 -3.96 10.08
CA THR A 292 -2.67 -5.24 10.23
C THR A 292 -3.50 -6.34 9.57
N LEU A 293 -2.86 -7.46 9.24
CA LEU A 293 -3.55 -8.66 8.76
C LEU A 293 -4.70 -9.11 9.68
N GLN A 294 -4.58 -8.90 11.00
CA GLN A 294 -5.61 -9.20 11.98
C GLN A 294 -6.78 -8.20 11.92
N ASP A 295 -6.50 -6.90 11.81
CA ASP A 295 -7.54 -5.87 11.69
C ASP A 295 -8.34 -6.02 10.38
N ALA A 296 -7.65 -6.34 9.28
CA ALA A 296 -8.28 -6.65 8.00
C ALA A 296 -9.18 -7.87 8.11
N ASP A 297 -8.71 -8.97 8.73
CA ASP A 297 -9.50 -10.18 8.93
C ASP A 297 -10.76 -9.93 9.78
N ILE A 298 -10.63 -9.17 10.87
CA ILE A 298 -11.76 -8.76 11.73
C ILE A 298 -12.77 -7.92 10.94
N LEU A 299 -12.32 -6.97 10.12
CA LEU A 299 -13.19 -6.11 9.32
C LEU A 299 -13.92 -6.91 8.23
N ILE A 300 -13.21 -7.81 7.53
CA ILE A 300 -13.80 -8.73 6.55
C ILE A 300 -14.83 -9.64 7.24
N ARG A 301 -14.49 -10.29 8.36
CA ARG A 301 -15.43 -11.14 9.13
C ARG A 301 -16.67 -10.37 9.58
N LYS A 302 -16.52 -9.14 10.06
CA LYS A 302 -17.65 -8.27 10.47
C LYS A 302 -18.59 -7.93 9.30
N ARG A 303 -18.05 -7.84 8.08
CA ARG A 303 -18.78 -7.44 6.85
C ARG A 303 -19.05 -8.61 5.89
N ALA A 304 -18.66 -9.84 6.22
CA ALA A 304 -18.71 -11.01 5.33
C ALA A 304 -20.12 -11.40 4.84
N LYS A 305 -21.20 -10.93 5.48
CA LYS A 305 -22.58 -11.10 5.00
C LYS A 305 -22.94 -10.16 3.82
N GLN A 306 -22.03 -9.28 3.41
CA GLN A 306 -22.26 -8.24 2.39
C GLN A 306 -21.55 -8.53 1.06
N SER A 307 -20.66 -9.54 1.00
CA SER A 307 -19.86 -9.90 -0.17
C SER A 307 -19.68 -11.42 -0.18
N GLU A 308 -19.93 -12.07 -1.32
CA GLU A 308 -19.73 -13.52 -1.48
C GLU A 308 -18.23 -13.83 -1.41
N THR A 309 -17.42 -12.97 -2.03
CA THR A 309 -15.96 -13.02 -2.01
C THR A 309 -15.40 -12.96 -0.59
N ALA A 310 -15.94 -12.05 0.25
CA ALA A 310 -15.60 -11.98 1.67
C ALA A 310 -16.05 -13.22 2.46
N ALA A 311 -17.25 -13.75 2.19
CA ALA A 311 -17.72 -14.98 2.83
C ALA A 311 -16.86 -16.20 2.46
N ASN A 312 -16.42 -16.30 1.20
CA ASN A 312 -15.56 -17.39 0.72
C ASN A 312 -14.15 -17.31 1.32
N TYR A 313 -13.60 -16.10 1.46
CA TYR A 313 -12.37 -15.85 2.24
C TYR A 313 -12.51 -16.31 3.71
N VAL A 314 -13.60 -15.96 4.39
CA VAL A 314 -13.79 -16.37 5.81
C VAL A 314 -13.84 -17.88 5.97
N LYS A 315 -14.59 -18.60 5.12
CA LYS A 315 -14.63 -20.09 5.12
C LYS A 315 -13.24 -20.70 4.99
N ALA A 316 -12.41 -20.14 4.10
CA ALA A 316 -11.07 -20.62 3.83
C ALA A 316 -10.13 -20.43 5.03
N VAL A 317 -10.15 -19.24 5.63
CA VAL A 317 -9.35 -18.92 6.81
C VAL A 317 -9.75 -19.80 8.01
N ASP A 318 -11.05 -20.01 8.23
CA ASP A 318 -11.53 -20.89 9.30
C ASP A 318 -11.06 -22.35 9.12
N GLN A 319 -10.88 -22.82 7.87
CA GLN A 319 -10.30 -24.13 7.57
C GLN A 319 -8.78 -24.17 7.83
N GLU A 320 -8.04 -23.09 7.54
CA GLU A 320 -6.60 -22.99 7.82
C GLU A 320 -6.31 -22.95 9.33
N ASP A 321 -7.06 -22.16 10.09
CA ASP A 321 -6.93 -22.06 11.55
C ASP A 321 -7.23 -23.43 12.23
N ILE A 322 -8.25 -24.16 11.74
CA ILE A 322 -8.57 -25.52 12.21
C ILE A 322 -7.47 -26.52 11.84
N ALA A 323 -6.97 -26.51 10.60
CA ALA A 323 -5.88 -27.41 10.19
C ALA A 323 -4.61 -27.18 11.02
N CYS A 324 -4.28 -25.91 11.31
CA CYS A 324 -3.16 -25.54 12.17
C CYS A 324 -3.34 -26.08 13.60
N ALA A 325 -4.55 -26.03 14.17
CA ALA A 325 -4.83 -26.61 15.48
C ALA A 325 -4.66 -28.14 15.50
N VAL A 326 -5.24 -28.86 14.53
CA VAL A 326 -5.20 -30.33 14.48
C VAL A 326 -3.78 -30.90 14.37
N TYR A 327 -2.86 -30.20 13.69
CA TYR A 327 -1.45 -30.61 13.63
C TYR A 327 -0.68 -30.47 14.95
N ASN A 328 -1.17 -29.70 15.93
CA ASN A 328 -0.50 -29.53 17.23
C ASN A 328 -0.91 -30.60 18.26
N ASP A 329 -2.12 -31.16 18.19
CA ASP A 329 -2.58 -32.23 19.09
C ASP A 329 -1.91 -33.59 18.83
N ALA A 330 -1.15 -33.72 17.73
CA ALA A 330 -0.48 -34.96 17.33
C ALA A 330 0.89 -35.22 17.98
N SER A 331 1.41 -34.30 18.82
CA SER A 331 2.73 -34.43 19.46
C SER A 331 2.68 -34.15 20.97
N ASP A 332 2.06 -35.06 21.73
CA ASP A 332 1.89 -34.94 23.18
C ASP A 332 3.19 -35.20 23.97
N THR A 333 4.11 -34.24 23.96
CA THR A 333 5.20 -34.13 24.95
C THR A 333 5.74 -32.70 25.02
N LEU A 334 5.44 -31.96 26.10
CA LEU A 334 6.02 -30.63 26.34
C LEU A 334 7.56 -30.70 26.42
N PRO A 335 8.28 -29.77 25.76
CA PRO A 335 8.98 -28.76 26.57
C PRO A 335 9.08 -27.35 25.96
N SER A 336 9.07 -26.35 26.85
CA SER A 336 9.69 -25.01 26.71
C SER A 336 9.46 -24.20 25.41
N LEU A 337 8.64 -23.14 25.51
CA LEU A 337 8.52 -22.06 24.53
C LEU A 337 9.88 -21.38 24.25
N ASN A 338 10.57 -21.80 23.19
CA ASN A 338 11.84 -21.21 22.77
C ASN A 338 11.64 -20.32 21.52
N ARG A 339 11.88 -19.01 21.68
CA ARG A 339 11.54 -17.96 20.69
C ARG A 339 12.50 -17.98 19.48
N LYS A 340 12.41 -19.00 18.62
CA LYS A 340 13.26 -19.14 17.42
C LYS A 340 12.66 -20.04 16.32
N ALA A 341 11.39 -19.85 15.99
CA ALA A 341 10.64 -20.68 15.04
C ALA A 341 9.94 -19.95 13.87
N PHE A 342 10.28 -18.69 13.57
CA PHE A 342 10.03 -18.11 12.24
C PHE A 342 11.14 -18.55 11.25
N GLY A 343 11.29 -19.87 11.09
CA GLY A 343 12.04 -20.45 9.99
C GLY A 343 11.26 -20.27 8.67
N GLN A 344 11.94 -20.35 7.54
CA GLN A 344 11.30 -20.27 6.23
C GLN A 344 10.28 -21.40 6.06
N ALA A 345 8.99 -21.09 6.23
CA ALA A 345 7.89 -22.01 5.98
C ALA A 345 7.80 -22.25 4.46
N LYS A 346 8.46 -23.30 3.99
CA LYS A 346 8.25 -23.81 2.63
C LYS A 346 6.85 -24.40 2.56
N PHE A 347 5.90 -23.64 2.02
CA PHE A 347 4.61 -24.17 1.57
C PHE A 347 4.85 -25.42 0.72
N GLN A 348 4.35 -26.57 1.17
CA GLN A 348 4.43 -27.83 0.42
C GLN A 348 3.15 -27.99 -0.39
N ASN A 349 3.27 -27.86 -1.71
CA ASN A 349 2.13 -27.99 -2.63
C ASN A 349 1.52 -29.40 -2.59
N GLY A 350 0.20 -29.49 -2.52
CA GLY A 350 -0.53 -30.75 -2.67
C GLY A 350 -2.00 -30.55 -3.03
N VAL A 351 -2.33 -30.69 -4.33
CA VAL A 351 -3.68 -30.66 -4.96
C VAL A 351 -4.54 -29.40 -4.68
N GLY A 352 -5.55 -29.05 -5.46
CA GLY A 352 -6.09 -29.67 -6.68
C GLY A 352 -7.57 -30.01 -6.49
N PHE A 353 -8.46 -29.24 -7.12
CA PHE A 353 -9.91 -29.48 -7.08
C PHE A 353 -10.31 -30.78 -7.80
N ASP A 354 -10.33 -31.88 -7.06
CA ASP A 354 -11.14 -33.07 -7.31
C ASP A 354 -11.58 -33.66 -5.95
N ASN A 355 -12.80 -33.33 -5.51
CA ASN A 355 -13.55 -33.99 -4.43
C ASN A 355 -12.89 -34.14 -3.03
N GLY A 356 -12.81 -33.04 -2.27
CA GLY A 356 -12.80 -33.06 -0.79
C GLY A 356 -11.46 -32.72 -0.10
N ASP A 357 -11.60 -32.05 1.05
CA ASP A 357 -10.64 -31.96 2.18
C ASP A 357 -9.14 -31.77 1.85
N GLY A 358 -8.72 -30.54 1.48
CA GLY A 358 -7.31 -30.19 1.33
C GLY A 358 -7.02 -28.69 1.22
N LEU A 359 -5.94 -28.23 1.88
CA LEU A 359 -5.55 -26.82 2.02
C LEU A 359 -4.87 -26.21 0.78
N TRP A 360 -4.91 -24.89 0.67
CA TRP A 360 -4.43 -24.07 -0.46
C TRP A 360 -2.98 -24.34 -0.90
N SER A 361 -2.77 -24.50 -2.22
CA SER A 361 -1.44 -24.44 -2.84
C SER A 361 -1.08 -23.01 -3.27
N GLY A 362 0.10 -22.52 -2.91
CA GLY A 362 0.54 -21.12 -3.07
C GLY A 362 0.78 -20.62 -4.52
N GLU A 363 0.38 -21.38 -5.53
CA GLU A 363 0.41 -20.97 -6.95
C GLU A 363 -0.98 -20.56 -7.49
N GLN A 364 -2.06 -20.71 -6.70
CA GLN A 364 -3.43 -20.41 -7.11
C GLN A 364 -3.89 -19.03 -6.63
N GLY A 365 -4.65 -18.32 -7.49
CA GLY A 365 -5.07 -16.94 -7.25
C GLY A 365 -6.44 -16.78 -6.58
N PHE A 366 -6.71 -15.55 -6.13
CA PHE A 366 -7.97 -15.15 -5.50
C PHE A 366 -8.79 -14.26 -6.46
N ALA A 367 -9.97 -14.76 -6.86
CA ALA A 367 -10.83 -14.11 -7.85
C ALA A 367 -11.83 -13.12 -7.22
N VAL A 368 -11.79 -11.86 -7.67
CA VAL A 368 -12.70 -10.78 -7.25
C VAL A 368 -13.90 -10.65 -8.19
N GLY A 369 -15.12 -10.61 -7.64
CA GLY A 369 -16.35 -10.56 -8.45
C GLY A 369 -16.70 -9.17 -8.99
N SER A 370 -16.83 -9.06 -10.32
CA SER A 370 -17.28 -7.83 -10.98
C SER A 370 -18.74 -7.48 -10.69
N GLN A 371 -19.56 -8.44 -10.25
CA GLN A 371 -20.96 -8.20 -9.90
C GLN A 371 -21.10 -7.43 -8.56
N GLU A 372 -20.20 -7.66 -7.59
CA GLU A 372 -20.14 -6.90 -6.33
C GLU A 372 -19.79 -5.42 -6.55
N ARG A 373 -19.14 -5.08 -7.68
CA ARG A 373 -18.82 -3.69 -8.06
C ARG A 373 -20.04 -2.90 -8.56
N GLN A 374 -21.14 -3.56 -8.96
CA GLN A 374 -22.37 -2.88 -9.35
C GLN A 374 -23.27 -2.54 -8.14
N SER A 375 -23.16 -3.31 -7.05
CA SER A 375 -23.72 -2.96 -5.74
C SER A 375 -22.87 -1.89 -5.05
N GLY A 376 -23.17 -0.61 -5.29
CA GLY A 376 -22.41 0.56 -4.82
C GLY A 376 -22.34 0.82 -3.31
N LEU A 377 -22.45 -0.22 -2.47
CA LEU A 377 -22.21 -0.18 -1.03
C LEU A 377 -21.30 -1.35 -0.65
N ASN A 378 -20.02 -1.06 -0.40
CA ASN A 378 -18.96 -2.00 0.02
C ASN A 378 -18.31 -2.88 -1.07
N CYS A 379 -18.22 -2.39 -2.32
CA CYS A 379 -17.41 -3.00 -3.38
C CYS A 379 -16.01 -3.43 -2.92
N TYR A 380 -15.29 -2.54 -2.21
CA TYR A 380 -13.92 -2.73 -1.70
C TYR A 380 -13.68 -3.98 -0.82
N LEU A 381 -14.74 -4.65 -0.33
CA LEU A 381 -14.59 -5.87 0.48
C LEU A 381 -13.96 -7.01 -0.32
N SER A 382 -14.26 -7.09 -1.61
CA SER A 382 -13.65 -8.06 -2.53
C SER A 382 -12.14 -7.88 -2.61
N GLU A 383 -11.69 -6.64 -2.85
CA GLU A 383 -10.27 -6.33 -3.00
C GLU A 383 -9.52 -6.33 -1.65
N LEU A 384 -10.20 -6.02 -0.54
CA LEU A 384 -9.65 -6.17 0.80
C LEU A 384 -9.45 -7.65 1.17
N ALA A 385 -10.38 -8.54 0.81
CA ALA A 385 -10.21 -9.98 0.97
C ALA A 385 -9.04 -10.51 0.11
N ALA A 386 -8.93 -10.04 -1.14
CA ALA A 386 -7.79 -10.36 -2.01
C ALA A 386 -6.44 -9.88 -1.42
N ALA A 387 -6.41 -8.68 -0.84
CA ALA A 387 -5.24 -8.11 -0.19
C ALA A 387 -4.82 -8.91 1.05
N ALA A 388 -5.76 -9.21 1.94
CA ALA A 388 -5.49 -9.99 3.14
C ALA A 388 -5.10 -11.45 2.82
N PHE A 389 -5.67 -12.05 1.78
CA PHE A 389 -5.25 -13.37 1.27
C PHE A 389 -3.80 -13.35 0.78
N VAL A 390 -3.42 -12.36 -0.04
CA VAL A 390 -2.04 -12.24 -0.54
C VAL A 390 -1.04 -11.95 0.59
N CYS A 391 -1.44 -11.19 1.61
CA CYS A 391 -0.66 -11.01 2.83
C CYS A 391 -0.49 -12.33 3.63
N ARG A 392 -1.52 -13.18 3.73
CA ARG A 392 -1.40 -14.53 4.35
C ARG A 392 -0.44 -15.43 3.55
N GLY A 393 -0.50 -15.37 2.21
CA GLY A 393 0.37 -16.17 1.34
C GLY A 393 1.84 -15.72 1.26
N GLY A 394 2.24 -14.65 1.97
CA GLY A 394 3.65 -14.30 2.19
C GLY A 394 4.17 -13.06 1.44
N VAL A 395 3.33 -12.36 0.68
CA VAL A 395 3.63 -10.97 0.28
C VAL A 395 3.55 -10.09 1.53
N GLN A 396 4.48 -9.15 1.70
CA GLN A 396 4.58 -8.39 2.94
C GLN A 396 3.47 -7.33 3.08
N ARG A 397 3.20 -6.60 2.00
CA ARG A 397 2.26 -5.47 1.99
C ARG A 397 1.40 -5.45 0.73
N VAL A 398 0.13 -5.09 0.89
CA VAL A 398 -0.79 -4.83 -0.23
C VAL A 398 -1.40 -3.44 -0.08
N HIS A 399 -1.28 -2.61 -1.12
CA HIS A 399 -1.81 -1.26 -1.15
C HIS A 399 -3.08 -1.20 -2.00
N LEU A 400 -4.15 -0.63 -1.45
CA LEU A 400 -5.44 -0.45 -2.11
C LEU A 400 -5.64 1.06 -2.36
N LEU A 401 -5.58 1.46 -3.63
CA LEU A 401 -5.43 2.86 -4.04
C LEU A 401 -6.64 3.34 -4.84
N ASP A 402 -7.19 4.51 -4.47
CA ASP A 402 -8.28 5.14 -5.23
C ASP A 402 -7.78 5.66 -6.58
N GLY A 403 -8.25 5.03 -7.66
CA GLY A 403 -7.88 5.37 -9.04
C GLY A 403 -8.35 6.73 -9.52
N THR A 404 -9.26 7.40 -8.79
CA THR A 404 -9.71 8.77 -9.13
C THR A 404 -8.70 9.85 -8.74
N ILE A 405 -7.70 9.52 -7.90
CA ILE A 405 -6.70 10.47 -7.41
C ILE A 405 -5.53 10.57 -8.40
N GLY A 406 -5.40 11.71 -9.09
CA GLY A 406 -4.27 11.99 -9.97
C GLY A 406 -2.93 11.83 -9.24
N GLY A 407 -2.03 10.99 -9.77
CA GLY A 407 -0.73 10.69 -9.17
C GLY A 407 -0.76 9.80 -7.91
N VAL A 408 -1.85 9.04 -7.67
CA VAL A 408 -2.03 8.23 -6.44
C VAL A 408 -0.83 7.33 -6.10
N LEU A 409 -0.19 6.70 -7.09
CA LEU A 409 0.93 5.78 -6.86
C LEU A 409 2.20 6.49 -6.36
N LEU A 410 2.49 7.70 -6.87
CA LEU A 410 3.61 8.52 -6.39
C LEU A 410 3.34 9.05 -4.99
N LYS A 411 2.08 9.41 -4.70
CA LYS A 411 1.64 9.88 -3.38
C LYS A 411 1.67 8.76 -2.33
N GLU A 412 1.32 7.53 -2.70
CA GLU A 412 1.42 6.39 -1.80
C GLU A 412 2.88 6.06 -1.46
N LEU A 413 3.74 5.93 -2.48
CA LEU A 413 5.10 5.43 -2.30
C LEU A 413 6.08 6.47 -1.72
N PHE A 414 5.79 7.77 -1.87
CA PHE A 414 6.70 8.86 -1.49
C PHE A 414 6.11 9.88 -0.51
N GLN A 415 5.01 9.55 0.18
CA GLN A 415 4.51 10.32 1.33
C GLN A 415 4.39 9.38 2.54
N ARG A 416 4.96 9.77 3.69
CA ARG A 416 5.04 8.94 4.92
C ARG A 416 3.74 8.29 5.37
N ASP A 417 2.61 8.96 5.13
CA ASP A 417 1.29 8.48 5.55
C ASP A 417 0.43 7.93 4.41
N GLY A 418 0.95 7.93 3.17
CA GLY A 418 0.27 7.50 1.95
C GLY A 418 -0.98 8.31 1.60
N VAL A 419 -1.81 7.75 0.72
CA VAL A 419 -3.14 8.26 0.35
C VAL A 419 -4.21 7.16 0.24
N GLY A 420 -3.82 5.90 0.13
CA GLY A 420 -4.74 4.75 0.09
C GLY A 420 -4.88 4.02 1.43
N THR A 421 -5.12 2.72 1.33
CA THR A 421 -5.22 1.78 2.45
C THR A 421 -4.21 0.66 2.28
N MET A 422 -3.25 0.54 3.20
CA MET A 422 -2.27 -0.55 3.18
C MET A 422 -2.64 -1.65 4.18
N VAL A 423 -2.64 -2.90 3.72
CA VAL A 423 -2.71 -4.12 4.53
C VAL A 423 -1.30 -4.70 4.65
N ALA A 424 -0.84 -5.04 5.86
CA ALA A 424 0.47 -5.69 6.06
C ALA A 424 0.39 -7.00 6.84
N SER A 425 1.19 -7.99 6.43
CA SER A 425 1.52 -9.18 7.22
C SER A 425 2.71 -8.95 8.17
N ASP A 426 3.52 -7.93 7.92
CA ASP A 426 4.70 -7.57 8.73
C ASP A 426 4.42 -6.51 9.81
N LEU A 427 5.39 -6.31 10.72
CA LEU A 427 5.35 -5.24 11.71
C LEU A 427 5.67 -3.90 11.03
N TYR A 428 4.63 -3.26 10.49
CA TYR A 428 4.68 -1.93 9.86
C TYR A 428 5.37 -0.85 10.72
N GLU A 429 5.34 -1.01 12.05
CA GLU A 429 6.15 -0.26 13.01
C GLU A 429 7.22 -1.19 13.61
N GLY A 430 8.42 -1.17 13.02
CA GLY A 430 9.55 -1.99 13.45
C GLY A 430 10.35 -1.32 14.58
N MET A 431 10.32 -1.89 15.79
CA MET A 431 11.12 -1.37 16.91
C MET A 431 12.46 -2.10 17.05
N ARG A 432 13.57 -1.36 16.91
CA ARG A 432 14.93 -1.91 16.86
C ARG A 432 15.96 -0.96 17.47
N MET A 433 17.21 -1.42 17.57
CA MET A 433 18.34 -0.55 17.89
C MET A 433 18.62 0.42 16.73
N ALA A 434 19.09 1.62 17.07
CA ALA A 434 19.56 2.58 16.09
C ALA A 434 20.89 2.13 15.46
N THR A 435 21.11 2.59 14.23
CA THR A 435 22.29 2.39 13.40
C THR A 435 22.78 3.75 12.89
N VAL A 436 23.95 3.80 12.27
CA VAL A 436 24.51 5.05 11.70
C VAL A 436 23.59 5.66 10.63
N ALA A 437 22.80 4.84 9.91
CA ALA A 437 21.85 5.32 8.90
C ALA A 437 20.64 6.07 9.49
N ASP A 438 20.30 5.82 10.76
CA ASP A 438 19.13 6.42 11.42
C ASP A 438 19.41 7.82 11.98
N LEU A 439 20.69 8.23 12.00
CA LEU A 439 21.19 9.42 12.67
C LEU A 439 20.42 10.69 12.28
N ASP A 440 20.16 10.90 10.99
CA ASP A 440 19.47 12.11 10.51
C ASP A 440 17.96 12.10 10.81
N GLY A 441 17.31 10.93 10.79
CA GLY A 441 15.93 10.79 11.25
C GLY A 441 15.79 11.06 12.74
N ILE A 442 16.77 10.61 13.55
CA ILE A 442 16.85 10.91 14.98
C ILE A 442 17.08 12.42 15.20
N LYS A 443 18.01 13.06 14.46
CA LYS A 443 18.22 14.53 14.52
C LYS A 443 16.91 15.29 14.25
N GLN A 444 16.21 14.97 13.15
CA GLN A 444 14.94 15.60 12.77
C GLN A 444 13.87 15.48 13.87
N LEU A 445 13.78 14.29 14.50
CA LEU A 445 12.81 14.01 15.55
C LEU A 445 13.13 14.70 16.89
N LEU A 446 14.41 14.90 17.21
CA LEU A 446 14.85 15.53 18.45
C LEU A 446 14.92 17.06 18.38
N LEU A 447 15.29 17.65 17.24
CA LEU A 447 15.55 19.08 17.08
C LEU A 447 14.43 19.99 17.64
N PRO A 448 13.12 19.80 17.32
CA PRO A 448 12.06 20.65 17.85
C PRO A 448 11.90 20.57 19.38
N LEU A 449 12.33 19.46 19.99
CA LEU A 449 12.29 19.27 21.44
C LEU A 449 13.51 19.88 22.15
N GLU A 450 14.64 19.98 21.46
CA GLU A 450 15.83 20.70 21.92
C GLU A 450 15.59 22.22 21.87
N GLU A 451 15.05 22.73 20.75
CA GLU A 451 14.67 24.14 20.57
C GLU A 451 13.59 24.59 21.57
N ALA A 452 12.57 23.74 21.80
CA ALA A 452 11.55 23.99 22.83
C ALA A 452 12.06 23.82 24.28
N GLY A 453 13.37 23.67 24.49
CA GLY A 453 14.01 23.54 25.81
C GLY A 453 13.64 22.27 26.59
N THR A 454 12.96 21.31 25.95
CA THR A 454 12.46 20.09 26.58
C THR A 454 13.59 19.06 26.73
N LEU A 455 14.41 18.92 25.69
CA LEU A 455 15.64 18.12 25.70
C LEU A 455 16.89 18.99 25.86
N ILE A 456 18.04 18.33 26.04
CA ILE A 456 19.37 18.96 26.07
C ILE A 456 19.95 18.83 24.66
N LYS A 457 20.35 19.94 24.04
CA LYS A 457 21.01 19.94 22.74
C LYS A 457 22.29 19.10 22.79
N ARG A 458 22.42 18.17 21.84
CA ARG A 458 23.61 17.33 21.67
C ARG A 458 24.40 17.72 20.42
N ASN A 459 25.71 17.53 20.47
CA ASN A 459 26.57 17.56 19.28
C ASN A 459 26.55 16.21 18.55
N GLU A 460 26.90 16.21 17.27
CA GLU A 460 26.81 15.01 16.42
C GLU A 460 27.66 13.84 16.91
N GLU A 461 28.88 14.10 17.41
CA GLU A 461 29.71 13.08 18.06
C GLU A 461 29.07 12.45 19.31
N GLU A 462 28.32 13.24 20.09
CA GLU A 462 27.64 12.75 21.28
C GLU A 462 26.43 11.89 20.90
N LEU A 463 25.74 12.27 19.83
CA LEU A 463 24.62 11.50 19.28
C LEU A 463 25.09 10.19 18.66
N LEU A 464 26.21 10.20 17.91
CA LEU A 464 26.87 8.99 17.39
C LEU A 464 27.24 8.02 18.51
N LYS A 465 27.91 8.50 19.58
CA LYS A 465 28.23 7.70 20.78
C LYS A 465 26.98 7.22 21.53
N ALA A 466 25.85 7.90 21.37
CA ALA A 466 24.58 7.51 21.97
C ALA A 466 23.77 6.48 21.15
N LEU A 467 24.06 6.28 19.85
CA LEU A 467 23.27 5.38 18.98
C LEU A 467 23.14 3.96 19.54
N GLU A 468 24.21 3.40 20.10
CA GLU A 468 24.22 2.06 20.73
C GLU A 468 23.23 1.93 21.92
N SER A 469 22.83 3.06 22.52
CA SER A 469 21.85 3.14 23.61
C SER A 469 20.46 3.58 23.14
N ILE A 470 20.32 4.04 21.89
CA ILE A 470 19.05 4.52 21.31
C ILE A 470 18.29 3.36 20.65
N ILE A 471 17.02 3.26 21.01
CA ILE A 471 16.01 2.43 20.36
C ILE A 471 15.18 3.34 19.47
N VAL A 472 14.90 2.88 18.25
CA VAL A 472 14.05 3.57 17.28
C VAL A 472 12.82 2.74 16.95
N VAL A 473 11.73 3.42 16.61
CA VAL A 473 10.62 2.85 15.84
C VAL A 473 10.74 3.35 14.42
N GLU A 474 10.98 2.41 13.51
CA GLU A 474 11.01 2.62 12.08
C GLU A 474 9.64 2.32 11.48
N ARG A 475 9.23 3.13 10.49
CA ARG A 475 8.10 2.88 9.60
C ARG A 475 8.58 3.17 8.18
N GLU A 476 8.68 2.12 7.37
CA GLU A 476 9.14 2.16 5.97
C GLU A 476 10.47 2.92 5.75
N GLY A 477 11.49 2.64 6.57
CA GLY A 477 12.80 3.30 6.49
C GLY A 477 12.88 4.67 7.18
N GLN A 478 11.76 5.25 7.67
CA GLN A 478 11.77 6.52 8.41
C GLN A 478 11.59 6.31 9.91
N ILE A 479 12.33 7.06 10.74
CA ILE A 479 12.22 7.00 12.21
C ILE A 479 11.05 7.88 12.68
N ILE A 480 10.01 7.25 13.23
CA ILE A 480 8.80 7.92 13.74
C ILE A 480 8.79 8.12 15.26
N ALA A 481 9.60 7.36 15.98
CA ALA A 481 9.84 7.53 17.42
C ALA A 481 11.27 7.09 17.80
N CYS A 482 11.83 7.65 18.86
CA CYS A 482 13.09 7.18 19.44
C CYS A 482 13.09 7.33 20.97
N GLY A 483 13.94 6.57 21.64
CA GLY A 483 14.16 6.65 23.08
C GLY A 483 15.45 5.94 23.49
N ALA A 484 16.20 6.51 24.43
CA ALA A 484 17.47 5.97 24.90
C ALA A 484 17.35 5.27 26.26
N LEU A 485 18.09 4.17 26.41
CA LEU A 485 18.31 3.46 27.67
C LEU A 485 19.81 3.40 27.98
N TYR A 486 20.27 4.16 28.96
CA TYR A 486 21.66 4.12 29.43
C TYR A 486 21.77 3.26 30.71
N PRO A 487 22.46 2.09 30.67
CA PRO A 487 22.59 1.21 31.83
C PRO A 487 23.69 1.66 32.80
N PHE A 488 23.42 1.59 34.10
CA PHE A 488 24.38 1.78 35.20
C PHE A 488 24.43 0.47 36.00
N PHE A 489 25.31 -0.44 35.57
CA PHE A 489 25.33 -1.83 36.04
C PHE A 489 25.66 -1.98 37.53
N ASP A 490 26.62 -1.20 38.05
CA ASP A 490 27.07 -1.28 39.45
C ASP A 490 25.92 -1.03 40.45
N GLU A 491 25.07 -0.04 40.16
CA GLU A 491 23.89 0.29 40.96
C GLU A 491 22.61 -0.42 40.49
N LYS A 492 22.70 -1.25 39.43
CA LYS A 492 21.57 -1.93 38.76
C LYS A 492 20.41 -0.98 38.38
N ARG A 493 20.77 0.22 37.92
CA ARG A 493 19.86 1.31 37.52
C ARG A 493 19.97 1.57 36.02
N GLY A 494 18.92 2.12 35.39
CA GLY A 494 18.98 2.58 34.01
C GLY A 494 18.33 3.96 33.83
N GLU A 495 18.94 4.83 33.03
CA GLU A 495 18.34 6.11 32.66
C GLU A 495 17.48 5.95 31.40
N VAL A 496 16.21 6.36 31.50
CA VAL A 496 15.33 6.56 30.33
C VAL A 496 15.45 8.02 29.89
N ALA A 497 15.93 8.24 28.67
CA ALA A 497 16.22 9.57 28.15
C ALA A 497 15.77 9.73 26.70
N ALA A 498 15.65 10.98 26.23
CA ALA A 498 15.39 11.34 24.84
C ALA A 498 14.19 10.61 24.17
N ILE A 499 13.15 10.27 24.95
CA ILE A 499 11.89 9.75 24.38
C ILE A 499 11.24 10.87 23.55
N ALA A 500 11.04 10.57 22.27
CA ALA A 500 10.41 11.45 21.29
C ALA A 500 9.51 10.63 20.35
N VAL A 501 8.38 11.21 19.92
CA VAL A 501 7.43 10.65 18.96
C VAL A 501 7.01 11.76 18.00
N SER A 502 6.98 11.47 16.71
CA SER A 502 6.63 12.44 15.65
C SER A 502 5.26 13.08 15.94
N PRO A 503 5.07 14.41 15.78
CA PRO A 503 3.84 15.12 16.16
C PRO A 503 2.53 14.44 15.74
N GLU A 504 2.51 13.87 14.55
CA GLU A 504 1.37 13.25 13.87
C GLU A 504 1.09 11.82 14.35
N CYS A 505 2.12 11.15 14.87
CA CYS A 505 2.06 9.81 15.44
C CYS A 505 1.70 9.82 16.95
N ARG A 506 1.47 11.00 17.53
CA ARG A 506 1.08 11.15 18.95
C ARG A 506 -0.37 10.73 19.16
N GLY A 507 -0.66 10.22 20.37
CA GLY A 507 -1.97 9.64 20.71
C GLY A 507 -2.15 8.17 20.29
N GLN A 508 -1.34 7.66 19.37
CA GLN A 508 -1.46 6.29 18.82
C GLN A 508 -0.81 5.19 19.70
N GLY A 509 -0.57 5.46 20.99
CA GLY A 509 0.07 4.53 21.93
C GLY A 509 1.56 4.23 21.68
N LEU A 510 2.17 4.76 20.62
CA LEU A 510 3.58 4.53 20.24
C LEU A 510 4.61 4.76 21.36
N GLY A 511 4.46 5.85 22.11
CA GLY A 511 5.32 6.14 23.27
C GLY A 511 5.21 5.09 24.37
N ASP A 512 4.04 4.46 24.51
CA ASP A 512 3.78 3.42 25.51
C ASP A 512 4.44 2.12 25.08
N LYS A 513 4.27 1.72 23.79
CA LYS A 513 5.00 0.59 23.18
C LYS A 513 6.52 0.73 23.39
N LEU A 514 7.05 1.94 23.18
CA LEU A 514 8.48 2.25 23.31
C LEU A 514 8.98 2.17 24.75
N LEU A 515 8.23 2.71 25.72
CA LEU A 515 8.58 2.58 27.14
C LEU A 515 8.52 1.13 27.61
N ASP A 516 7.49 0.39 27.20
CA ASP A 516 7.33 -1.05 27.48
C ASP A 516 8.53 -1.88 26.98
N TYR A 517 9.05 -1.56 25.79
CA TYR A 517 10.23 -2.19 25.23
C TYR A 517 11.50 -1.81 25.99
N ILE A 518 11.66 -0.52 26.35
CA ILE A 518 12.77 -0.04 27.19
C ILE A 518 12.77 -0.75 28.55
N GLU A 519 11.61 -0.94 29.18
CA GLU A 519 11.46 -1.67 30.44
C GLU A 519 11.81 -3.15 30.31
N LYS A 520 11.33 -3.83 29.25
CA LYS A 520 11.69 -5.23 28.97
C LYS A 520 13.19 -5.39 28.68
N LYS A 521 13.80 -4.48 27.91
CA LYS A 521 15.25 -4.45 27.66
C LYS A 521 16.02 -4.23 28.97
N ALA A 522 15.61 -3.28 29.81
CA ALA A 522 16.26 -3.00 31.10
C ALA A 522 16.21 -4.20 32.06
N SER A 523 15.06 -4.88 32.17
CA SER A 523 14.94 -6.12 32.94
C SER A 523 15.82 -7.24 32.37
N SER A 524 15.93 -7.37 31.04
CA SER A 524 16.82 -8.37 30.40
C SER A 524 18.31 -8.10 30.63
N LEU A 525 18.70 -6.84 30.86
CA LEU A 525 20.04 -6.42 31.26
C LEU A 525 20.30 -6.56 32.77
N GLY A 526 19.36 -7.12 33.55
CA GLY A 526 19.49 -7.34 35.00
C GLY A 526 19.33 -6.09 35.85
N LEU A 527 18.83 -4.99 35.27
CA LEU A 527 18.55 -3.76 36.01
C LEU A 527 17.29 -3.93 36.87
N GLN A 528 17.26 -3.28 38.03
CA GLN A 528 16.16 -3.40 39.01
C GLN A 528 15.29 -2.14 39.10
N MET A 529 15.79 -1.00 38.62
CA MET A 529 15.09 0.28 38.63
C MET A 529 15.44 1.09 37.38
N LEU A 530 14.45 1.81 36.86
CA LEU A 530 14.64 2.88 35.87
C LEU A 530 14.46 4.23 36.53
N PHE A 531 15.25 5.21 36.12
CA PHE A 531 15.09 6.61 36.49
C PHE A 531 15.06 7.50 35.25
N LEU A 532 14.54 8.71 35.40
CA LEU A 532 14.50 9.71 34.32
C LEU A 532 14.53 11.13 34.88
N LEU A 533 14.88 12.07 34.00
CA LEU A 533 14.92 13.50 34.25
C LEU A 533 13.97 14.21 33.28
N THR A 534 13.04 15.02 33.78
CA THR A 534 12.10 15.76 32.91
C THR A 534 11.80 17.17 33.44
N THR A 535 11.58 18.11 32.53
CA THR A 535 11.18 19.50 32.83
C THR A 535 9.69 19.76 32.61
N ARG A 536 9.01 18.94 31.80
CA ARG A 536 7.65 19.22 31.30
C ARG A 536 6.71 18.00 31.19
N THR A 537 7.22 16.77 31.15
CA THR A 537 6.42 15.59 30.73
C THR A 537 6.11 14.62 31.87
N ALA A 538 6.18 15.08 33.12
CA ALA A 538 6.06 14.25 34.33
C ALA A 538 4.79 13.38 34.36
N ASP A 539 3.62 13.97 34.16
CA ASP A 539 2.32 13.31 34.30
C ASP A 539 2.12 12.10 33.37
N TRP A 540 2.87 12.03 32.26
CA TRP A 540 2.84 10.89 31.36
C TRP A 540 3.55 9.68 31.98
N PHE A 541 4.74 9.91 32.57
CA PHE A 541 5.51 8.87 33.27
C PHE A 541 4.86 8.47 34.61
N VAL A 542 4.29 9.42 35.37
CA VAL A 542 3.61 9.12 36.64
C VAL A 542 2.45 8.15 36.45
N ARG A 543 1.63 8.36 35.40
CA ARG A 543 0.56 7.41 35.00
C ARG A 543 1.07 6.04 34.53
N ARG A 544 2.38 5.88 34.30
CA ARG A 544 3.06 4.63 33.92
C ARG A 544 3.87 4.02 35.07
N GLY A 545 3.68 4.49 36.30
CA GLY A 545 4.26 3.90 37.52
C GLY A 545 5.61 4.47 37.93
N PHE A 546 5.99 5.66 37.44
CA PHE A 546 7.16 6.41 37.93
C PHE A 546 6.77 7.32 39.10
N CYS A 547 7.55 7.30 40.19
CA CYS A 547 7.36 8.15 41.37
C CYS A 547 8.44 9.23 41.45
N GLU A 548 8.11 10.43 41.93
CA GLU A 548 9.08 11.53 42.10
C GLU A 548 10.09 11.19 43.21
N CYS A 549 11.37 11.51 43.02
CA CYS A 549 12.45 11.12 43.94
C CYS A 549 13.48 12.23 44.19
N SER A 550 14.32 12.07 45.23
CA SER A 550 15.45 12.96 45.47
C SER A 550 16.61 12.69 44.50
N ILE A 551 17.50 13.67 44.32
CA ILE A 551 18.71 13.52 43.50
C ILE A 551 19.64 12.38 43.98
N GLU A 552 19.54 11.98 45.25
CA GLU A 552 20.31 10.88 45.85
C GLU A 552 19.90 9.50 45.30
N CYS A 553 18.68 9.39 44.76
CA CYS A 553 18.16 8.18 44.13
C CYS A 553 18.73 7.93 42.72
N ILE A 554 19.52 8.86 42.18
CA ILE A 554 20.20 8.76 40.87
C ILE A 554 21.62 8.20 41.07
N PRO A 555 22.20 7.47 40.09
CA PRO A 555 23.58 7.02 40.16
C PRO A 555 24.61 8.12 40.33
N GLU A 556 25.71 7.83 41.04
CA GLU A 556 26.74 8.83 41.35
C GLU A 556 27.42 9.39 40.10
N GLU A 557 27.79 8.52 39.16
CA GLU A 557 28.40 8.94 37.90
C GLU A 557 27.49 9.91 37.15
N ARG A 558 26.17 9.64 37.18
CA ARG A 558 25.18 10.49 36.51
C ARG A 558 24.92 11.78 37.26
N ARG A 559 24.85 11.78 38.61
CA ARG A 559 24.71 12.98 39.46
C ARG A 559 25.76 14.04 39.10
N ARG A 560 27.02 13.63 38.91
CA ARG A 560 28.13 14.52 38.53
C ARG A 560 27.96 15.20 37.16
N ARG A 561 27.06 14.68 36.30
CA ARG A 561 26.74 15.21 34.95
C ARG A 561 25.33 15.82 34.85
N ILE A 562 24.63 16.11 35.96
CA ILE A 562 23.32 16.76 35.92
C ILE A 562 23.48 18.28 35.76
N ASN A 563 22.87 18.85 34.71
CA ASN A 563 22.80 20.30 34.56
C ASN A 563 21.69 20.90 35.45
N VAL A 564 22.06 21.23 36.69
CA VAL A 564 21.16 21.74 37.75
C VAL A 564 20.38 23.00 37.31
N SER A 565 20.92 23.83 36.42
CA SER A 565 20.26 25.05 35.93
C SER A 565 18.89 24.80 35.26
N ARG A 566 18.69 23.60 34.71
CA ARG A 566 17.44 23.19 34.05
C ARG A 566 16.29 22.88 35.00
N LYS A 567 16.53 22.86 36.33
CA LYS A 567 15.53 22.55 37.38
C LYS A 567 14.66 21.32 37.07
N SER A 568 15.26 20.30 36.46
CA SER A 568 14.55 19.08 36.04
C SER A 568 14.13 18.28 37.26
N LYS A 569 12.90 17.75 37.24
CA LYS A 569 12.41 16.80 38.24
C LYS A 569 12.95 15.41 37.97
N TYR A 570 13.14 14.65 39.05
CA TYR A 570 13.68 13.30 39.03
C TYR A 570 12.56 12.31 39.33
N TYR A 571 12.49 11.24 38.54
CA TYR A 571 11.50 10.17 38.76
C TYR A 571 12.18 8.81 38.70
N ILE A 572 11.65 7.85 39.46
CA ILE A 572 12.14 6.47 39.52
C ILE A 572 10.96 5.47 39.48
N LYS A 573 11.17 4.34 38.79
CA LYS A 573 10.25 3.20 38.73
C LYS A 573 11.03 1.92 39.07
N LYS A 574 10.47 1.09 39.95
CA LYS A 574 11.01 -0.25 40.20
C LYS A 574 10.55 -1.17 39.07
N LEU A 575 11.49 -1.88 38.45
CA LEU A 575 11.17 -2.86 37.42
C LEU A 575 10.57 -4.11 38.06
N VAL A 576 9.55 -4.68 37.42
CA VAL A 576 9.07 -6.02 37.74
C VAL A 576 10.07 -7.01 37.12
N PRO A 577 10.65 -7.95 37.88
CA PRO A 577 11.58 -8.92 37.33
C PRO A 577 10.86 -9.80 36.30
N ASP A 578 11.44 -9.91 35.11
CA ASP A 578 10.80 -10.61 34.00
C ASP A 578 10.74 -12.13 34.27
N ARG A 579 9.52 -12.61 34.56
CA ARG A 579 9.23 -14.02 34.81
C ARG A 579 9.00 -14.83 33.52
N SER A 580 9.01 -14.21 32.34
CA SER A 580 8.77 -14.92 31.07
C SER A 580 9.93 -15.80 30.62
N GLY A 581 11.13 -15.61 31.18
CA GLY A 581 12.35 -16.34 30.80
C GLY A 581 12.93 -15.94 29.44
N ILE A 582 12.31 -14.99 28.72
CA ILE A 582 12.70 -14.57 27.38
C ILE A 582 13.96 -13.69 27.48
N ARG A 583 15.13 -14.30 27.30
CA ARG A 583 16.36 -13.55 27.02
C ARG A 583 16.22 -12.85 25.67
N LEU A 584 16.01 -11.54 25.68
CA LEU A 584 16.43 -10.68 24.57
C LEU A 584 17.93 -10.90 24.39
N ASN A 585 18.38 -11.20 23.17
CA ASN A 585 19.75 -11.67 22.95
C ASN A 585 20.77 -10.67 23.49
N GLY A 586 21.76 -11.17 24.23
CA GLY A 586 22.94 -10.40 24.61
C GLY A 586 23.74 -9.97 23.38
N ALA A 587 24.68 -9.05 23.58
CA ALA A 587 25.50 -8.50 22.51
C ALA A 587 26.15 -9.61 21.65
N PHE A 588 26.03 -9.48 20.34
CA PHE A 588 26.95 -10.11 19.41
C PHE A 588 28.26 -9.31 19.48
N THR A 589 29.35 -10.01 19.80
CA THR A 589 30.74 -9.55 19.64
C THR A 589 31.14 -9.56 18.18
#